data_AF-A0A7X8LLK5-F1
#
_entry.id   AF-A0A7X8LLK5-F1
#
_cell.length_a   1.000
_cell.length_b   1.000
_cell.length_c   1.000
_cell.angle_alpha   90.00
_cell.angle_beta   90.00
_cell.angle_gamma   90.00
#
_symmetry.space_group_name_H-M   'P 1'
#
loop_
_entity.id
_entity.type
_entity.pdbx_description
1 polymer ?
#
loop_
_entity_poly.entity_id
_entity_poly.type
_entity_poly.pdbx_seq_one_letter_code
_entity_poly.pdbx_strand_id
1 'polypeptide(L)'
;MGFLQAMLQMGQTAAQEGLEAYLNRPMDKDGKEIRVWLEVEGDLKEPLDITGVSRIDLADYSGSRAVLTEYMYRNPAGSNTTWAFSPIHRAGKMKNRPDKSLEALCPPDWREDKKSQFHKIRKRILMSYETEGYFAPGSVDRVMSGMEEKIHMVLPDLDNKQSYIIVFGIDRQEEFLYPGKVPAFEKYFQDKLEQNLSGGKKAIKTERQIPSQEKSCSLCNTTTGSAFGLDKVFKFNTFDKVNILAGLDKKESTHSFPVCQTCFEGISAGRGKVDRVLINSGVLPGVNIWAIPEAVGNSDMGLFKRFLHTWEASLEDKTVGGAGERTEGLYFSRLARTGQGLIFHFVFWEQNNAQEIVHLMVEDVPPERLARLESVWQRVCKEQFGWRKDTDLDFAVRSIYATLANYAGKSKGDKKVFRDFTLEIIGAMLQGEALPVDMFKRFIVPRLARLVYENRPDDYRRSMHYAELWVEYMQALNREVI
;
A
#
# COMPACT_ATOMS: atom_id res chain seq x y z
N MET A 1 0.03 12.17 18.61
CA MET A 1 -0.25 11.86 17.19
C MET A 1 -0.98 10.53 17.17
N GLY A 2 -2.30 10.57 17.02
CA GLY A 2 -3.14 9.37 17.06
C GLY A 2 -2.82 8.43 15.90
N PHE A 3 -2.55 8.98 14.71
CA PHE A 3 -2.18 8.19 13.52
C PHE A 3 -1.02 7.20 13.76
N LEU A 4 0.10 7.65 14.35
CA LEU A 4 1.26 6.78 14.59
C LEU A 4 0.99 5.75 15.69
N GLN A 5 0.20 6.13 16.71
CA GLN A 5 -0.21 5.23 17.77
C GLN A 5 -1.13 4.12 17.24
N ALA A 6 -2.09 4.50 16.40
CA ALA A 6 -2.97 3.57 15.69
C ALA A 6 -2.18 2.62 14.78
N MET A 7 -1.17 3.14 14.07
CA MET A 7 -0.28 2.30 13.25
C MET A 7 0.51 1.30 14.10
N LEU A 8 1.02 1.73 15.25
CA LEU A 8 1.72 0.87 16.19
C LEU A 8 0.78 -0.22 16.76
N GLN A 9 -0.45 0.15 17.14
CA GLN A 9 -1.48 -0.79 17.60
C GLN A 9 -1.85 -1.82 16.52
N MET A 10 -1.95 -1.39 15.26
CA MET A 10 -2.10 -2.30 14.12
C MET A 10 -0.95 -3.30 14.03
N GLY A 11 0.29 -2.84 14.18
CA GLY A 11 1.49 -3.70 14.20
C GLY A 11 1.51 -4.71 15.34
N GLN A 12 1.13 -4.31 16.55
CA GLN A 12 1.04 -5.20 17.72
C GLN A 12 0.08 -6.37 17.49
N THR A 13 -0.96 -6.19 16.68
CA THR A 13 -1.87 -7.29 16.32
C THR A 13 -1.35 -8.22 15.23
N ALA A 14 -0.26 -7.89 14.56
CA ALA A 14 0.39 -8.80 13.63
C ALA A 14 1.26 -9.84 14.33
N ALA A 15 1.63 -9.62 15.61
CA ALA A 15 2.53 -10.47 16.40
C ALA A 15 3.87 -10.78 15.69
N GLN A 16 4.33 -9.85 14.84
CA GLN A 16 5.57 -9.96 14.09
C GLN A 16 6.67 -9.25 14.89
N GLU A 17 7.71 -9.99 15.27
CA GLU A 17 8.88 -9.47 15.98
C GLU A 17 10.14 -9.70 15.16
N GLY A 18 11.15 -8.84 15.36
CA GLY A 18 12.43 -8.95 14.67
C GLY A 18 12.28 -8.86 13.14
N LEU A 19 12.86 -9.81 12.41
CA LEU A 19 12.85 -9.79 10.94
C LEU A 19 11.45 -9.86 10.34
N GLU A 20 10.52 -10.57 10.99
CA GLU A 20 9.15 -10.71 10.48
C GLU A 20 8.42 -9.39 10.33
N ALA A 21 8.72 -8.41 11.18
CA ALA A 21 8.11 -7.08 11.14
C ALA A 21 8.47 -6.30 9.86
N TYR A 22 9.54 -6.71 9.18
CA TYR A 22 10.00 -6.10 7.94
C TYR A 22 9.52 -6.85 6.70
N LEU A 23 8.90 -8.02 6.87
CA LEU A 23 8.46 -8.86 5.76
C LEU A 23 7.14 -8.38 5.17
N ASN A 24 7.00 -8.58 3.86
CA ASN A 24 5.79 -8.34 3.11
C ASN A 24 5.33 -9.64 2.44
N ARG A 25 4.06 -9.69 2.03
CA ARG A 25 3.59 -10.75 1.14
C ARG A 25 4.13 -10.50 -0.27
N PRO A 26 4.65 -11.53 -0.97
CA PRO A 26 4.98 -11.42 -2.39
C PRO A 26 3.76 -11.02 -3.25
N MET A 27 2.57 -11.53 -2.93
CA MET A 27 1.30 -11.14 -3.55
C MET A 27 0.20 -11.03 -2.48
N ASP A 28 -0.70 -10.06 -2.62
CA ASP A 28 -1.81 -9.90 -1.67
C ASP A 28 -2.99 -10.84 -1.95
N LYS A 29 -3.10 -11.33 -3.19
CA LYS A 29 -4.17 -12.20 -3.68
C LYS A 29 -3.61 -13.58 -4.01
N ASP A 30 -4.51 -14.55 -4.07
CA ASP A 30 -4.19 -15.88 -4.55
C ASP A 30 -3.68 -15.83 -6.00
N GLY A 31 -2.77 -16.75 -6.30
CA GLY A 31 -2.07 -16.80 -7.56
C GLY A 31 -1.26 -18.08 -7.68
N LYS A 32 -0.17 -18.02 -8.43
CA LYS A 32 0.74 -19.15 -8.60
C LYS A 32 2.20 -18.75 -8.44
N GLU A 33 3.01 -19.73 -8.12
CA GLU A 33 4.45 -19.62 -7.94
C GLU A 33 5.13 -20.44 -9.02
N ILE A 34 6.02 -19.80 -9.77
CA ILE A 34 6.98 -20.48 -10.63
C ILE A 34 8.20 -20.72 -9.74
N ARG A 35 8.36 -21.95 -9.26
CA ARG A 35 9.49 -22.29 -8.38
C ARG A 35 10.67 -22.71 -9.26
N VAL A 36 11.79 -22.02 -9.07
CA VAL A 36 13.07 -22.30 -9.73
C VAL A 36 13.94 -23.03 -8.73
N TRP A 37 14.19 -24.30 -8.99
CA TRP A 37 14.92 -25.19 -8.09
C TRP A 37 16.42 -25.11 -8.41
N LEU A 38 17.18 -24.50 -7.50
CA LEU A 38 18.61 -24.30 -7.65
C LEU A 38 19.39 -25.49 -7.11
N GLU A 39 20.29 -26.03 -7.92
CA GLU A 39 21.24 -27.05 -7.49
C GLU A 39 22.45 -26.38 -6.86
N VAL A 40 22.84 -26.81 -5.67
CA VAL A 40 24.01 -26.27 -4.96
C VAL A 40 24.96 -27.38 -4.54
N GLU A 41 26.25 -27.09 -4.64
CA GLU A 41 27.30 -27.91 -4.05
C GLU A 41 27.66 -27.39 -2.65
N GLY A 42 27.91 -28.32 -1.72
CA GLY A 42 28.37 -28.00 -0.37
C GLY A 42 27.26 -27.73 0.65
N ASP A 43 27.53 -26.87 1.62
CA ASP A 43 26.56 -26.48 2.64
C ASP A 43 25.72 -25.27 2.18
N LEU A 44 24.63 -24.98 2.91
CA LEU A 44 23.72 -23.87 2.57
C LEU A 44 24.24 -22.50 3.06
N LYS A 45 25.55 -22.37 3.25
CA LYS A 45 26.21 -21.14 3.72
C LYS A 45 26.85 -20.40 2.55
N GLU A 46 27.11 -19.12 2.76
CA GLU A 46 27.78 -18.29 1.80
C GLU A 46 29.29 -18.59 1.69
N PRO A 47 29.87 -18.61 0.49
CA PRO A 47 29.20 -18.47 -0.81
C PRO A 47 28.48 -19.76 -1.23
N LEU A 48 27.22 -19.65 -1.65
CA LEU A 48 26.49 -20.74 -2.30
C LEU A 48 27.07 -20.97 -3.70
N ASP A 49 27.59 -22.16 -3.96
CA ASP A 49 28.01 -22.57 -5.31
C ASP A 49 26.83 -23.20 -6.05
N ILE A 50 26.16 -22.42 -6.89
CA ILE A 50 25.00 -22.88 -7.66
C ILE A 50 25.47 -23.50 -8.97
N THR A 51 25.34 -24.81 -9.10
CA THR A 51 25.74 -25.55 -10.30
C THR A 51 24.76 -25.42 -11.44
N GLY A 52 23.47 -25.16 -11.16
CA GLY A 52 22.45 -24.99 -12.18
C GLY A 52 21.03 -24.91 -11.63
N VAL A 53 20.07 -25.23 -12.50
CA VAL A 53 18.64 -25.34 -12.17
C VAL A 53 18.21 -26.79 -12.42
N SER A 54 17.77 -27.51 -11.39
CA SER A 54 17.32 -28.91 -11.51
C SER A 54 15.99 -28.99 -12.24
N ARG A 55 15.01 -28.19 -11.82
CA ARG A 55 13.66 -28.13 -12.39
C ARG A 55 12.99 -26.77 -12.21
N ILE A 56 11.94 -26.55 -13.01
CA ILE A 56 10.99 -25.45 -12.84
C ILE A 56 9.59 -26.07 -12.79
N ASP A 57 8.82 -25.72 -11.77
CA ASP A 57 7.44 -26.18 -11.63
C ASP A 57 6.50 -25.06 -11.17
N LEU A 58 5.22 -25.40 -11.05
CA LEU A 58 4.19 -24.50 -10.55
C LEU A 58 3.65 -24.99 -9.20
N ALA A 59 3.45 -24.06 -8.28
CA ALA A 59 2.72 -24.27 -7.04
C ALA A 59 1.61 -23.22 -6.88
N ASP A 60 0.57 -23.54 -6.13
CA ASP A 60 -0.49 -22.59 -5.80
C ASP A 60 -0.03 -21.67 -4.67
N TYR A 61 -0.21 -20.36 -4.88
CA TYR A 61 0.05 -19.34 -3.86
C TYR A 61 -1.27 -18.93 -3.21
N SER A 62 -1.35 -19.06 -1.89
CA SER A 62 -2.46 -18.51 -1.10
C SER A 62 -2.01 -17.26 -0.37
N GLY A 63 -2.58 -16.11 -0.73
CA GLY A 63 -2.25 -14.84 -0.10
C GLY A 63 -2.57 -14.84 1.39
N SER A 64 -3.68 -15.46 1.80
CA SER A 64 -4.10 -15.52 3.21
C SER A 64 -3.25 -16.47 4.06
N ARG A 65 -2.78 -17.58 3.48
CA ARG A 65 -2.04 -18.65 4.19
C ARG A 65 -0.51 -18.59 4.03
N ALA A 66 0.02 -17.71 3.18
CA ALA A 66 1.46 -17.61 2.95
C ALA A 66 2.22 -17.29 4.26
N VAL A 67 3.16 -18.17 4.62
CA VAL A 67 4.04 -17.99 5.77
C VAL A 67 5.15 -17.02 5.38
N LEU A 68 5.15 -15.81 5.93
CA LEU A 68 6.06 -14.74 5.49
C LEU A 68 7.53 -15.12 5.64
N THR A 69 7.88 -15.82 6.72
CA THR A 69 9.24 -16.28 6.98
C THR A 69 9.75 -17.25 5.94
N GLU A 70 8.89 -18.06 5.30
CA GLU A 70 9.36 -18.95 4.23
C GLU A 70 9.83 -18.17 3.00
N TYR A 71 9.11 -17.12 2.61
CA TYR A 71 9.50 -16.29 1.46
C TYR A 71 10.59 -15.28 1.80
N MET A 72 10.63 -14.82 3.05
CA MET A 72 11.50 -13.73 3.51
C MET A 72 11.47 -12.52 2.56
N TYR A 73 10.28 -12.20 2.06
CA TYR A 73 10.10 -11.18 1.04
C TYR A 73 9.96 -9.80 1.66
N ARG A 74 10.56 -8.79 1.03
CA ARG A 74 10.33 -7.37 1.31
C ARG A 74 10.31 -6.61 0.00
N ASN A 75 9.42 -5.62 -0.10
CA ASN A 75 9.35 -4.77 -1.28
C ASN A 75 10.71 -4.10 -1.57
N PRO A 76 11.09 -3.90 -2.85
CA PRO A 76 12.33 -3.23 -3.20
C PRO A 76 12.43 -1.85 -2.54
N ALA A 77 13.63 -1.48 -2.09
CA ALA A 77 13.84 -0.22 -1.36
C ALA A 77 13.57 1.04 -2.21
N GLY A 78 13.49 0.91 -3.54
CA GLY A 78 13.03 1.95 -4.44
C GLY A 78 12.97 1.49 -5.89
N SER A 79 12.39 2.29 -6.78
CA SER A 79 12.31 1.97 -8.22
C SER A 79 13.67 1.95 -8.92
N ASN A 80 14.67 2.61 -8.33
CA ASN A 80 16.02 2.77 -8.89
C ASN A 80 17.03 1.78 -8.31
N THR A 81 16.63 0.88 -7.40
CA THR A 81 17.56 -0.12 -6.86
C THR A 81 17.82 -1.23 -7.88
N THR A 82 19.08 -1.63 -7.97
CA THR A 82 19.56 -2.73 -8.81
C THR A 82 19.70 -4.03 -8.02
N TRP A 83 19.06 -4.12 -6.86
CA TRP A 83 19.08 -5.26 -5.97
C TRP A 83 17.70 -5.40 -5.30
N ALA A 84 17.40 -6.59 -4.81
CA ALA A 84 16.23 -6.91 -4.00
C ALA A 84 16.66 -7.59 -2.71
N PHE A 85 15.76 -7.63 -1.71
CA PHE A 85 16.02 -8.23 -0.40
C PHE A 85 15.99 -9.77 -0.42
N SER A 86 15.19 -10.34 -1.31
CA SER A 86 14.98 -11.78 -1.45
C SER A 86 15.09 -12.19 -2.91
N PRO A 87 15.36 -13.48 -3.17
CA PRO A 87 15.45 -13.99 -4.52
C PRO A 87 14.03 -14.34 -5.01
N ILE A 88 13.16 -13.33 -5.06
CA ILE A 88 11.76 -13.45 -5.48
C ILE A 88 11.43 -12.31 -6.43
N HIS A 89 10.83 -12.66 -7.57
CA HIS A 89 10.41 -11.70 -8.59
C HIS A 89 8.89 -11.72 -8.79
N ARG A 90 8.26 -10.54 -8.72
CA ARG A 90 6.83 -10.38 -9.02
C ARG A 90 6.62 -10.24 -10.52
N ALA A 91 6.27 -11.33 -11.19
CA ALA A 91 6.07 -11.34 -12.63
C ALA A 91 4.72 -10.74 -13.05
N GLY A 92 3.70 -10.85 -12.18
CA GLY A 92 2.35 -10.34 -12.46
C GLY A 92 1.56 -11.30 -13.36
N LYS A 93 0.65 -10.77 -14.19
CA LYS A 93 -0.19 -11.58 -15.08
C LYS A 93 0.57 -11.99 -16.34
N MET A 94 0.43 -13.25 -16.74
CA MET A 94 1.05 -13.78 -17.97
C MET A 94 0.14 -13.56 -19.19
N LYS A 95 0.62 -13.95 -20.38
CA LYS A 95 -0.15 -13.86 -21.63
C LYS A 95 -0.87 -15.18 -21.87
N ASN A 96 -2.02 -15.12 -22.56
CA ASN A 96 -2.84 -16.29 -22.88
C ASN A 96 -2.22 -17.31 -23.83
N ARG A 97 -1.06 -17.00 -24.43
CA ARG A 97 -0.40 -17.88 -25.39
C ARG A 97 1.02 -18.16 -24.90
N PRO A 98 1.47 -19.43 -24.90
CA PRO A 98 2.82 -19.81 -24.50
C PRO A 98 3.89 -18.95 -25.19
N ASP A 99 3.82 -18.77 -26.51
CA ASP A 99 4.79 -17.98 -27.26
C ASP A 99 4.86 -16.51 -26.81
N LYS A 100 3.70 -15.92 -26.49
CA LYS A 100 3.64 -14.53 -26.01
C LYS A 100 4.13 -14.40 -24.56
N SER A 101 3.94 -15.44 -23.75
CA SER A 101 4.49 -15.49 -22.39
C SER A 101 6.00 -15.68 -22.45
N LEU A 102 6.50 -16.51 -23.36
CA LEU A 102 7.93 -16.67 -23.64
C LEU A 102 8.56 -15.36 -24.10
N GLU A 103 7.96 -14.67 -25.08
CA GLU A 103 8.44 -13.36 -25.56
C GLU A 103 8.48 -12.30 -24.45
N ALA A 104 7.55 -12.36 -23.49
CA ALA A 104 7.56 -11.46 -22.34
C ALA A 104 8.60 -11.85 -21.25
N LEU A 105 8.85 -13.15 -21.08
CA LEU A 105 9.76 -13.70 -20.08
C LEU A 105 11.21 -13.64 -20.55
N CYS A 106 11.50 -14.31 -21.66
CA CYS A 106 12.81 -14.63 -22.22
C CYS A 106 12.78 -14.54 -23.76
N PRO A 107 12.71 -13.33 -24.35
CA PRO A 107 12.93 -13.17 -25.79
C PRO A 107 14.39 -13.51 -26.16
N PRO A 108 14.72 -13.80 -27.44
CA PRO A 108 16.09 -14.19 -27.84
C PRO A 108 17.19 -13.21 -27.36
N ASP A 109 16.91 -11.91 -27.37
CA ASP A 109 17.83 -10.86 -26.91
C ASP A 109 17.55 -10.41 -25.47
N TRP A 110 16.99 -11.27 -24.62
CA TRP A 110 16.57 -10.91 -23.26
C TRP A 110 17.71 -10.31 -22.43
N ARG A 111 18.97 -10.68 -22.68
CA ARG A 111 20.14 -10.14 -21.97
C ARG A 111 20.25 -8.61 -22.13
N GLU A 112 19.86 -8.07 -23.27
CA GLU A 112 19.89 -6.63 -23.57
C GLU A 112 18.52 -5.96 -23.40
N ASP A 113 17.42 -6.71 -23.53
CA ASP A 113 16.07 -6.16 -23.36
C ASP A 113 15.74 -5.89 -21.88
N LYS A 114 15.86 -4.62 -21.49
CA LYS A 114 15.50 -4.09 -20.16
C LYS A 114 14.03 -4.32 -19.76
N LYS A 115 13.14 -4.62 -20.71
CA LYS A 115 11.72 -4.86 -20.44
C LYS A 115 11.42 -6.32 -20.12
N SER A 116 12.20 -7.26 -20.64
CA SER A 116 12.05 -8.69 -20.37
C SER A 116 12.12 -9.00 -18.87
N GLN A 117 11.40 -10.05 -18.45
CA GLN A 117 11.41 -10.45 -17.05
C GLN A 117 12.77 -11.07 -16.67
N PHE A 118 13.38 -11.87 -17.55
CA PHE A 118 14.68 -12.50 -17.31
C PHE A 118 15.79 -11.46 -17.12
N HIS A 119 15.79 -10.36 -17.89
CA HIS A 119 16.74 -9.26 -17.66
C HIS A 119 16.57 -8.65 -16.27
N LYS A 120 15.33 -8.42 -15.85
CA LYS A 120 15.02 -7.84 -14.53
C LYS A 120 15.44 -8.78 -13.41
N ILE A 121 15.20 -10.08 -13.55
CA ILE A 121 15.63 -11.12 -12.60
C ILE A 121 17.15 -11.11 -12.48
N ARG A 122 17.87 -11.28 -13.59
CA ARG A 122 19.33 -11.28 -13.60
C ARG A 122 19.88 -10.02 -12.93
N LYS A 123 19.44 -8.85 -13.40
CA LYS A 123 20.02 -7.55 -13.01
C LYS A 123 19.61 -7.09 -11.61
N ARG A 124 18.35 -7.28 -11.21
CA ARG A 124 17.78 -6.70 -9.98
C ARG A 124 17.61 -7.70 -8.84
N ILE A 125 17.59 -9.00 -9.13
CA ILE A 125 17.37 -10.02 -8.12
C ILE A 125 18.69 -10.76 -7.84
N LEU A 126 19.29 -11.37 -8.87
CA LEU A 126 20.38 -12.34 -8.67
C LEU A 126 21.79 -11.73 -8.66
N MET A 127 22.06 -10.72 -9.50
CA MET A 127 23.42 -10.17 -9.67
C MET A 127 24.06 -9.69 -8.35
N SER A 128 23.26 -9.11 -7.45
CA SER A 128 23.77 -8.63 -6.16
C SER A 128 24.30 -9.75 -5.26
N TYR A 129 23.70 -10.94 -5.32
CA TYR A 129 24.17 -12.10 -4.55
C TYR A 129 25.59 -12.49 -4.97
N GLU A 130 25.89 -12.50 -6.27
CA GLU A 130 27.22 -12.83 -6.78
C GLU A 130 28.23 -11.70 -6.52
N THR A 131 27.86 -10.44 -6.80
CA THR A 131 28.78 -9.31 -6.61
C THR A 131 29.15 -9.05 -5.15
N GLU A 132 28.33 -9.52 -4.21
CA GLU A 132 28.55 -9.35 -2.76
C GLU A 132 29.03 -10.63 -2.08
N GLY A 133 29.30 -11.69 -2.85
CA GLY A 133 29.94 -12.92 -2.37
C GLY A 133 29.01 -13.92 -1.67
N TYR A 134 27.70 -13.78 -1.82
CA TYR A 134 26.73 -14.78 -1.34
C TYR A 134 26.56 -15.93 -2.33
N PHE A 135 26.79 -15.66 -3.61
CA PHE A 135 26.93 -16.70 -4.64
C PHE A 135 28.37 -16.78 -5.11
N ALA A 136 28.82 -17.99 -5.46
CA ALA A 136 30.10 -18.19 -6.11
C ALA A 136 30.12 -17.52 -7.50
N PRO A 137 31.28 -17.02 -7.99
CA PRO A 137 31.39 -16.45 -9.33
C PRO A 137 30.88 -17.39 -10.43
N GLY A 138 30.13 -16.85 -11.40
CA GLY A 138 29.50 -17.59 -12.48
C GLY A 138 28.18 -18.29 -12.12
N SER A 139 27.75 -18.23 -10.85
CA SER A 139 26.47 -18.85 -10.42
C SER A 139 25.26 -18.19 -11.09
N VAL A 140 25.22 -16.87 -11.23
CA VAL A 140 24.06 -16.19 -11.83
C VAL A 140 23.89 -16.58 -13.30
N ASP A 141 24.98 -16.66 -14.05
CA ASP A 141 24.91 -17.06 -15.45
C ASP A 141 24.52 -18.55 -15.61
N ARG A 142 24.95 -19.44 -14.69
CA ARG A 142 24.48 -20.84 -14.61
C ARG A 142 22.97 -20.91 -14.35
N VAL A 143 22.46 -20.15 -13.38
CA VAL A 143 21.02 -20.06 -13.07
C VAL A 143 20.23 -19.57 -14.27
N MET A 144 20.64 -18.47 -14.87
CA MET A 144 19.90 -17.89 -15.99
C MET A 144 19.87 -18.81 -17.22
N SER A 145 20.97 -19.53 -17.48
CA SER A 145 21.04 -20.51 -18.59
C SER A 145 20.13 -21.71 -18.30
N GLY A 146 20.14 -22.24 -17.07
CA GLY A 146 19.25 -23.33 -16.67
C GLY A 146 17.77 -22.93 -16.70
N MET A 147 17.45 -21.67 -16.39
CA MET A 147 16.10 -21.13 -16.56
C MET A 147 15.68 -21.07 -18.03
N GLU A 148 16.55 -20.59 -18.91
CA GLU A 148 16.27 -20.49 -20.35
C GLU A 148 15.96 -21.85 -20.96
N GLU A 149 16.70 -22.89 -20.57
CA GLU A 149 16.47 -24.26 -21.05
C GLU A 149 15.15 -24.86 -20.54
N LYS A 150 14.77 -24.57 -19.29
CA LYS A 150 13.66 -25.26 -18.60
C LYS A 150 12.34 -24.50 -18.57
N ILE A 151 12.33 -23.20 -18.90
CA ILE A 151 11.11 -22.36 -18.80
C ILE A 151 9.95 -22.91 -19.65
N HIS A 152 10.27 -23.56 -20.78
CA HIS A 152 9.29 -24.16 -21.67
C HIS A 152 8.37 -25.20 -21.00
N MET A 153 8.83 -25.82 -19.90
CA MET A 153 8.07 -26.83 -19.16
C MET A 153 6.81 -26.27 -18.48
N VAL A 154 6.83 -24.99 -18.07
CA VAL A 154 5.72 -24.37 -17.34
C VAL A 154 4.85 -23.45 -18.21
N LEU A 155 5.35 -23.04 -19.39
CA LEU A 155 4.61 -22.14 -20.29
C LEU A 155 3.17 -22.57 -20.63
N PRO A 156 2.88 -23.86 -20.87
CA PRO A 156 1.52 -24.31 -21.21
C PRO A 156 0.49 -24.05 -20.09
N ASP A 157 0.95 -24.02 -18.84
CA ASP A 157 0.11 -23.88 -17.65
C ASP A 157 -0.01 -22.42 -17.15
N LEU A 158 0.60 -21.48 -17.89
CA LEU A 158 0.50 -20.05 -17.61
C LEU A 158 -0.76 -19.45 -18.26
N ASP A 159 -1.48 -18.61 -17.52
CA ASP A 159 -2.68 -17.91 -18.01
C ASP A 159 -2.66 -16.40 -17.68
N ASN A 160 -3.64 -15.66 -18.22
CA ASN A 160 -3.76 -14.21 -17.96
C ASN A 160 -4.72 -13.85 -16.81
N LYS A 161 -5.35 -14.84 -16.18
CA LYS A 161 -6.33 -14.66 -15.12
C LYS A 161 -5.61 -14.55 -13.78
N GLN A 162 -4.61 -15.39 -13.56
CA GLN A 162 -3.83 -15.47 -12.34
C GLN A 162 -2.61 -14.56 -12.38
N SER A 163 -2.11 -14.21 -11.19
CA SER A 163 -0.85 -13.50 -11.03
C SER A 163 0.23 -14.48 -10.58
N TYR A 164 1.45 -14.26 -11.06
CA TYR A 164 2.57 -15.15 -10.83
C TYR A 164 3.71 -14.44 -10.09
N ILE A 165 4.34 -15.16 -9.17
CA ILE A 165 5.67 -14.86 -8.63
C ILE A 165 6.66 -15.92 -9.11
N ILE A 166 7.93 -15.53 -9.25
CA ILE A 166 9.04 -16.45 -9.50
C ILE A 166 9.84 -16.52 -8.21
N VAL A 167 9.97 -17.72 -7.64
CA VAL A 167 10.64 -17.96 -6.36
C VAL A 167 11.85 -18.85 -6.61
N PHE A 168 13.02 -18.37 -6.19
CA PHE A 168 14.25 -19.15 -6.28
C PHE A 168 14.50 -19.84 -4.95
N GLY A 169 14.47 -21.18 -4.95
CA GLY A 169 14.73 -21.98 -3.77
C GLY A 169 15.79 -23.03 -4.06
N ILE A 170 16.28 -23.70 -3.02
CA ILE A 170 17.29 -24.75 -3.16
C ILE A 170 16.62 -26.10 -3.32
N ASP A 171 17.09 -26.91 -4.28
CA ASP A 171 16.77 -28.32 -4.36
C ASP A 171 17.59 -29.10 -3.34
N ARG A 172 16.93 -29.65 -2.32
CA ARG A 172 17.58 -30.55 -1.36
C ARG A 172 16.84 -31.87 -1.34
N GLN A 173 17.42 -32.88 -1.98
CA GLN A 173 16.85 -34.23 -2.02
C GLN A 173 15.38 -34.23 -2.52
N GLU A 174 15.11 -33.47 -3.59
CA GLU A 174 13.78 -33.29 -4.19
C GLU A 174 12.78 -32.46 -3.34
N GLU A 175 13.22 -31.87 -2.23
CA GLU A 175 12.44 -30.90 -1.44
C GLU A 175 12.80 -29.45 -1.82
N PHE A 176 11.77 -28.61 -2.01
CA PHE A 176 11.97 -27.18 -2.32
C PHE A 176 12.21 -26.41 -1.03
N LEU A 177 13.45 -25.99 -0.81
CA LEU A 177 13.76 -25.09 0.29
C LEU A 177 13.50 -23.64 -0.16
N TYR A 178 12.42 -23.08 0.39
CA TYR A 178 12.08 -21.67 0.22
C TYR A 178 13.17 -20.74 0.77
N PRO A 179 13.24 -19.48 0.28
CA PRO A 179 14.35 -18.59 0.60
C PRO A 179 14.67 -18.40 2.08
N GLY A 180 13.65 -18.31 2.94
CA GLY A 180 13.85 -18.11 4.37
C GLY A 180 14.28 -19.35 5.15
N LYS A 181 14.37 -20.52 4.50
CA LYS A 181 14.97 -21.74 5.08
C LYS A 181 16.45 -21.90 4.70
N VAL A 182 17.02 -20.93 3.98
CA VAL A 182 18.40 -20.99 3.46
C VAL A 182 19.26 -19.94 4.16
N PRO A 183 20.25 -20.35 4.99
CA PRO A 183 21.06 -19.43 5.78
C PRO A 183 21.75 -18.32 4.96
N ALA A 184 22.30 -18.65 3.79
CA ALA A 184 22.95 -17.65 2.93
C ALA A 184 21.98 -16.56 2.44
N PHE A 185 20.72 -16.92 2.13
CA PHE A 185 19.70 -15.94 1.77
C PHE A 185 19.30 -15.10 2.98
N GLU A 186 19.16 -15.71 4.15
CA GLU A 186 18.80 -15.02 5.39
C GLU A 186 19.84 -13.95 5.75
N LYS A 187 21.11 -14.33 5.71
CA LYS A 187 22.22 -13.41 5.94
C LYS A 187 22.24 -12.26 4.94
N TYR A 188 22.08 -12.57 3.64
CA TYR A 188 21.96 -11.53 2.61
C TYR A 188 20.81 -10.56 2.92
N PHE A 189 19.65 -11.07 3.31
CA PHE A 189 18.49 -10.24 3.65
C PHE A 189 18.80 -9.32 4.84
N GLN A 190 19.38 -9.84 5.91
CA GLN A 190 19.78 -9.09 7.10
C GLN A 190 20.77 -7.97 6.75
N ASP A 191 21.85 -8.31 6.03
CA ASP A 191 22.87 -7.35 5.62
C ASP A 191 22.30 -6.25 4.71
N LYS A 192 21.36 -6.59 3.82
CA LYS A 192 20.64 -5.61 3.00
C LYS A 192 19.69 -4.74 3.80
N LEU A 193 19.00 -5.31 4.79
CA LEU A 193 18.10 -4.59 5.66
C LEU A 193 18.88 -3.57 6.50
N GLU A 194 19.97 -3.98 7.14
CA GLU A 194 20.84 -3.10 7.91
C GLU A 194 21.42 -1.98 7.05
N GLN A 195 21.92 -2.29 5.85
CA GLN A 195 22.40 -1.28 4.90
C GLN A 195 21.29 -0.30 4.48
N ASN A 196 20.05 -0.77 4.33
CA ASN A 196 18.94 0.08 3.94
C ASN A 196 18.48 1.01 5.07
N LEU A 197 18.45 0.51 6.30
CA LEU A 197 18.05 1.26 7.48
C LEU A 197 19.12 2.29 7.91
N SER A 198 20.41 1.94 7.81
CA SER A 198 21.55 2.81 8.16
C SER A 198 21.92 3.88 7.11
N GLY A 199 21.15 4.01 6.02
CA GLY A 199 21.42 5.02 4.98
C GLY A 199 22.53 4.65 3.98
N GLY A 200 22.96 3.39 3.96
CA GLY A 200 23.89 2.82 2.99
C GLY A 200 25.38 3.09 3.27
N LYS A 201 26.27 2.41 2.53
CA LYS A 201 27.74 2.47 2.68
C LYS A 201 28.37 3.87 2.59
N LYS A 202 27.64 4.90 2.13
CA LYS A 202 28.11 6.30 2.06
C LYS A 202 27.93 7.07 3.38
N ALA A 203 27.02 6.67 4.26
CA ALA A 203 26.88 7.28 5.59
C ALA A 203 28.08 6.94 6.49
N ILE A 204 28.56 5.68 6.40
CA ILE A 204 29.69 5.15 7.19
C ILE A 204 30.99 5.94 6.99
N LYS A 205 31.20 6.59 5.82
CA LYS A 205 32.40 7.41 5.57
C LYS A 205 32.29 8.86 6.07
N THR A 206 31.10 9.32 6.45
CA THR A 206 30.88 10.71 6.84
C THR A 206 30.58 10.87 8.33
N GLU A 207 30.32 9.78 9.05
CA GLU A 207 30.35 9.74 10.50
C GLU A 207 31.80 9.80 10.99
N ARG A 208 32.36 11.01 10.98
CA ARG A 208 33.28 11.36 12.07
C ARG A 208 32.52 11.05 13.36
N GLN A 209 33.13 10.24 14.21
CA GLN A 209 32.67 9.87 15.55
C GLN A 209 32.18 11.10 16.32
N ILE A 210 30.92 11.47 16.12
CA ILE A 210 30.18 12.32 17.05
C ILE A 210 29.59 11.31 18.04
N PRO A 211 29.88 11.42 19.35
CA PRO A 211 29.40 10.46 20.32
C PRO A 211 27.89 10.31 20.15
N SER A 212 27.43 9.06 20.04
CA SER A 212 26.03 8.70 19.90
C SER A 212 25.26 9.34 21.05
N GLN A 213 24.69 10.53 20.81
CA GLN A 213 23.82 11.16 21.78
C GLN A 213 22.65 10.21 21.97
N GLU A 214 22.48 9.74 23.20
CA GLU A 214 21.31 9.01 23.63
C GLU A 214 20.05 9.80 23.22
N LYS A 215 19.29 9.25 22.28
CA LYS A 215 18.03 9.86 21.81
C LYS A 215 16.86 9.16 22.47
N SER A 216 15.91 9.93 22.96
CA SER A 216 14.63 9.40 23.43
C SER A 216 13.70 9.18 22.25
N CYS A 217 13.10 7.99 22.16
CA CYS A 217 12.11 7.66 21.15
C CYS A 217 10.87 8.57 21.26
N SER A 218 10.45 9.22 20.19
CA SER A 218 9.29 10.11 20.17
C SER A 218 7.93 9.41 20.36
N LEU A 219 7.90 8.06 20.43
CA LEU A 219 6.67 7.28 20.62
C LEU A 219 6.59 6.62 22.00
N CYS A 220 7.67 5.98 22.44
CA CYS A 220 7.69 5.24 23.72
C CYS A 220 8.56 5.89 24.80
N ASN A 221 9.25 7.00 24.49
CA ASN A 221 10.19 7.72 25.34
C ASN A 221 11.40 6.90 25.83
N THR A 222 11.58 5.67 25.35
CA THR A 222 12.77 4.85 25.68
C THR A 222 14.01 5.42 25.02
N THR A 223 15.09 5.50 25.79
CA THR A 223 16.41 5.93 25.31
C THR A 223 17.04 4.84 24.45
N THR A 224 17.52 5.21 23.27
CA THR A 224 18.11 4.28 22.30
C THR A 224 19.37 4.86 21.67
N GLY A 225 20.36 3.99 21.41
CA GLY A 225 21.57 4.33 20.66
C GLY A 225 21.36 4.35 19.14
N SER A 226 20.33 3.64 18.65
CA SER A 226 19.92 3.63 17.24
C SER A 226 18.55 4.29 17.10
N ALA A 227 18.45 5.28 16.22
CA ALA A 227 17.21 6.00 15.93
C ALA A 227 16.90 5.92 14.44
N PHE A 228 15.65 5.58 14.10
CA PHE A 228 15.17 5.45 12.73
C PHE A 228 14.24 6.61 12.37
N GLY A 229 14.32 7.04 11.12
CA GLY A 229 13.41 8.02 10.53
C GLY A 229 12.17 7.34 9.92
N LEU A 230 11.02 7.98 10.06
CA LEU A 230 9.75 7.49 9.52
C LEU A 230 9.67 7.57 7.98
N ASP A 231 10.60 8.26 7.32
CA ASP A 231 10.72 8.32 5.84
C ASP A 231 10.93 6.93 5.20
N LYS A 232 11.45 5.97 5.98
CA LYS A 232 11.65 4.58 5.57
C LYS A 232 10.36 3.77 5.53
N VAL A 233 9.32 4.21 6.25
CA VAL A 233 8.00 3.55 6.28
C VAL A 233 6.97 4.32 5.46
N PHE A 234 6.98 5.65 5.56
CA PHE A 234 6.05 6.53 4.89
C PHE A 234 6.75 7.36 3.81
N LYS A 235 6.56 7.02 2.54
CA LYS A 235 7.22 7.71 1.42
C LYS A 235 6.70 9.12 1.18
N PHE A 236 5.56 9.48 1.78
CA PHE A 236 5.07 10.85 1.80
C PHE A 236 5.78 11.71 2.85
N ASN A 237 6.43 11.09 3.84
CA ASN A 237 7.26 11.78 4.83
C ASN A 237 8.63 12.11 4.22
N THR A 238 8.61 12.75 3.06
CA THR A 238 9.80 13.35 2.46
C THR A 238 9.94 14.76 2.99
N PHE A 239 11.03 15.01 3.70
CA PHE A 239 11.44 16.30 4.28
C PHE A 239 11.57 17.46 3.26
N ASP A 240 11.38 17.19 1.96
CA ASP A 240 11.44 18.13 0.85
C ASP A 240 10.12 18.90 0.62
N LYS A 241 9.03 18.55 1.35
CA LYS A 241 7.76 19.27 1.29
C LYS A 241 7.65 20.24 2.47
N VAL A 242 7.61 21.53 2.12
CA VAL A 242 7.66 22.74 2.98
C VAL A 242 6.70 22.74 4.19
N ASN A 243 5.68 21.87 4.20
CA ASN A 243 4.58 21.93 5.18
C ASN A 243 4.72 21.02 6.42
N ILE A 244 5.72 20.12 6.49
CA ILE A 244 5.83 19.20 7.65
C ILE A 244 6.95 19.60 8.61
N LEU A 245 8.08 20.15 8.13
CA LEU A 245 9.18 20.62 8.97
C LEU A 245 9.85 21.83 8.32
N ALA A 246 9.83 22.98 9.00
CA ALA A 246 10.57 24.16 8.57
C ALA A 246 12.06 23.99 8.88
N GLY A 247 12.92 24.07 7.86
CA GLY A 247 14.30 24.55 8.02
C GLY A 247 15.37 23.58 8.51
N LEU A 248 15.16 22.26 8.48
CA LEU A 248 16.25 21.31 8.78
C LEU A 248 17.03 20.92 7.52
N ASP A 249 18.35 20.95 7.63
CA ASP A 249 19.26 20.44 6.60
C ASP A 249 18.98 18.95 6.34
N LYS A 250 19.15 18.45 5.11
CA LYS A 250 18.82 17.06 4.73
C LYS A 250 19.56 15.99 5.56
N LYS A 251 20.59 16.40 6.30
CA LYS A 251 21.40 15.56 7.19
C LYS A 251 20.85 15.49 8.61
N GLU A 252 20.09 16.49 9.05
CA GLU A 252 19.52 16.63 10.40
C GLU A 252 18.07 16.11 10.47
N SER A 253 17.50 15.68 9.34
CA SER A 253 16.10 15.26 9.24
C SER A 253 15.77 14.00 10.07
N THR A 254 16.72 13.08 10.21
CA THR A 254 16.58 11.88 11.08
C THR A 254 16.54 12.25 12.57
N HIS A 255 16.82 13.51 12.93
CA HIS A 255 16.85 14.00 14.31
C HIS A 255 15.54 14.66 14.75
N SER A 256 14.61 14.99 13.82
CA SER A 256 13.37 15.70 14.19
C SER A 256 12.32 14.81 14.85
N PHE A 257 12.32 13.50 14.56
CA PHE A 257 11.38 12.53 15.13
C PHE A 257 12.03 11.14 15.24
N PRO A 258 13.00 10.94 16.17
CA PRO A 258 13.68 9.67 16.33
C PRO A 258 12.74 8.58 16.87
N VAL A 259 12.73 7.42 16.20
CA VAL A 259 11.96 6.25 16.64
C VAL A 259 12.92 5.10 16.98
N CYS A 260 12.71 4.42 18.10
CA CYS A 260 13.50 3.23 18.46
C CYS A 260 13.16 2.04 17.55
N GLN A 261 14.03 1.03 17.54
CA GLN A 261 13.86 -0.15 16.70
C GLN A 261 12.50 -0.84 16.89
N THR A 262 12.09 -1.07 18.14
CA THR A 262 10.84 -1.78 18.46
C THR A 262 9.60 -1.04 17.97
N CYS A 263 9.57 0.30 18.13
CA CYS A 263 8.48 1.11 17.60
C CYS A 263 8.51 1.16 16.07
N PHE A 264 9.71 1.23 15.46
CA PHE A 264 9.85 1.23 14.01
C PHE A 264 9.37 -0.08 13.37
N GLU A 265 9.69 -1.21 13.99
CA GLU A 265 9.20 -2.54 13.63
C GLU A 265 7.68 -2.60 13.71
N GLY A 266 7.10 -2.15 14.83
CA GLY A 266 5.66 -2.11 14.99
C GLY A 266 4.94 -1.24 13.95
N ILE A 267 5.47 -0.05 13.63
CA ILE A 267 4.90 0.81 12.57
C ILE A 267 5.06 0.17 11.19
N SER A 268 6.20 -0.49 10.92
CA SER A 268 6.44 -1.17 9.64
C SER A 268 5.48 -2.33 9.42
N ALA A 269 5.28 -3.17 10.44
CA ALA A 269 4.30 -4.26 10.43
C ALA A 269 2.88 -3.72 10.30
N GLY A 270 2.55 -2.66 11.06
CA GLY A 270 1.27 -1.97 10.99
C GLY A 270 0.96 -1.44 9.60
N ARG A 271 1.94 -0.79 8.96
CA ARG A 271 1.81 -0.26 7.59
C ARG A 271 1.49 -1.35 6.59
N GLY A 272 2.22 -2.48 6.65
CA GLY A 272 1.96 -3.63 5.79
C GLY A 272 0.55 -4.19 5.96
N LYS A 273 0.04 -4.23 7.20
CA LYS A 273 -1.33 -4.68 7.49
C LYS A 273 -2.39 -3.69 7.01
N VAL A 274 -2.19 -2.38 7.21
CA VAL A 274 -3.10 -1.32 6.73
C VAL A 274 -3.24 -1.35 5.21
N ASP A 275 -2.12 -1.41 4.48
CA ASP A 275 -2.13 -1.45 3.01
C ASP A 275 -2.89 -2.67 2.47
N ARG A 276 -2.83 -3.79 3.18
CA ARG A 276 -3.51 -5.02 2.79
C ARG A 276 -5.00 -5.02 3.10
N VAL A 277 -5.38 -4.54 4.29
CA VAL A 277 -6.70 -4.80 4.88
C VAL A 277 -7.61 -3.57 4.84
N LEU A 278 -7.04 -2.37 4.97
CA LEU A 278 -7.81 -1.16 5.26
C LEU A 278 -7.78 -0.13 4.11
N ILE A 279 -7.12 -0.45 2.99
CA ILE A 279 -7.13 0.40 1.80
C ILE A 279 -8.46 0.32 1.06
N ASN A 280 -9.04 1.48 0.76
CA ASN A 280 -10.15 1.63 -0.18
C ASN A 280 -9.70 2.49 -1.35
N SER A 281 -9.89 2.00 -2.58
CA SER A 281 -9.59 2.74 -3.82
C SER A 281 -10.83 2.94 -4.71
N GLY A 282 -12.00 2.48 -4.24
CA GLY A 282 -13.24 2.45 -5.02
C GLY A 282 -14.17 3.66 -4.79
N VAL A 283 -14.09 4.32 -3.64
CA VAL A 283 -14.99 5.45 -3.32
C VAL A 283 -14.61 6.71 -4.08
N LEU A 284 -13.33 7.05 -4.17
CA LEU A 284 -12.84 8.24 -4.87
C LEU A 284 -11.89 7.84 -6.01
N PRO A 285 -12.22 8.16 -7.27
CA PRO A 285 -11.37 7.85 -8.40
C PRO A 285 -9.96 8.43 -8.27
N GLY A 286 -8.95 7.55 -8.28
CA GLY A 286 -7.54 7.94 -8.22
C GLY A 286 -7.04 8.35 -6.83
N VAL A 287 -7.84 8.17 -5.77
CA VAL A 287 -7.45 8.46 -4.39
C VAL A 287 -7.65 7.20 -3.55
N ASN A 288 -6.58 6.79 -2.87
CA ASN A 288 -6.61 5.74 -1.86
C ASN A 288 -7.01 6.35 -0.51
N ILE A 289 -7.83 5.62 0.23
CA ILE A 289 -8.30 5.99 1.56
C ILE A 289 -7.86 4.90 2.53
N TRP A 290 -7.12 5.27 3.57
CA TRP A 290 -7.02 4.46 4.77
C TRP A 290 -8.01 4.95 5.81
N ALA A 291 -8.62 4.02 6.55
CA ALA A 291 -9.33 4.28 7.79
C ALA A 291 -8.71 3.37 8.86
N ILE A 292 -7.77 3.92 9.61
CA ILE A 292 -6.99 3.15 10.57
C ILE A 292 -7.73 3.22 11.91
N PRO A 293 -8.24 2.10 12.43
CA PRO A 293 -8.86 2.08 13.75
C PRO A 293 -7.82 2.34 14.83
N GLU A 294 -8.25 2.99 15.90
CA GLU A 294 -7.57 3.05 17.19
C GLU A 294 -8.60 2.75 18.28
N ALA A 295 -8.21 1.95 19.27
CA ALA A 295 -9.08 1.66 20.41
C ALA A 295 -8.92 2.71 21.51
N VAL A 296 -10.02 3.25 22.01
CA VAL A 296 -10.00 4.36 22.98
C VAL A 296 -10.44 3.89 24.36
N GLY A 297 -9.47 3.48 25.18
CA GLY A 297 -9.72 3.10 26.58
C GLY A 297 -9.11 1.73 26.95
N ASN A 298 -9.11 1.41 28.25
CA ASN A 298 -8.44 0.22 28.79
C ASN A 298 -9.17 -1.12 28.50
N SER A 299 -10.40 -1.09 27.97
CA SER A 299 -11.25 -2.29 27.72
C SER A 299 -11.30 -2.74 26.26
N ASP A 300 -10.65 -2.02 25.33
CA ASP A 300 -11.12 -1.98 23.94
C ASP A 300 -10.28 -2.75 22.92
N MET A 301 -9.21 -3.42 23.36
CA MET A 301 -8.46 -4.34 22.50
C MET A 301 -9.32 -5.51 21.98
N GLY A 302 -10.35 -5.91 22.74
CA GLY A 302 -11.32 -6.90 22.29
C GLY A 302 -12.21 -6.38 21.14
N LEU A 303 -12.68 -5.14 21.23
CA LEU A 303 -13.46 -4.48 20.17
C LEU A 303 -12.61 -4.30 18.91
N PHE A 304 -11.39 -3.81 19.06
CA PHE A 304 -10.43 -3.65 17.98
C PHE A 304 -10.17 -4.96 17.22
N LYS A 305 -9.86 -6.04 17.95
CA LYS A 305 -9.62 -7.36 17.34
C LYS A 305 -10.87 -7.91 16.63
N ARG A 306 -12.06 -7.74 17.23
CA ARG A 306 -13.33 -8.13 16.60
C ARG A 306 -13.62 -7.34 15.33
N PHE A 307 -13.39 -6.03 15.34
CA PHE A 307 -13.52 -5.19 14.15
C PHE A 307 -12.61 -5.70 13.03
N LEU A 308 -11.31 -5.88 13.31
CA LEU A 308 -10.35 -6.36 12.31
C LEU A 308 -10.74 -7.74 11.77
N HIS A 309 -11.10 -8.68 12.63
CA HIS A 309 -11.52 -10.01 12.21
C HIS A 309 -12.76 -9.97 11.31
N THR A 310 -13.77 -9.18 11.70
CA THR A 310 -15.01 -9.02 10.91
C THR A 310 -14.72 -8.35 9.57
N TRP A 311 -13.81 -7.37 9.57
CA TRP A 311 -13.39 -6.66 8.38
C TRP A 311 -12.64 -7.58 7.41
N GLU A 312 -11.64 -8.32 7.90
CA GLU A 312 -10.86 -9.28 7.14
C GLU A 312 -11.74 -10.40 6.56
N ALA A 313 -12.62 -11.00 7.36
CA ALA A 313 -13.58 -12.01 6.88
C ALA A 313 -14.47 -11.45 5.75
N SER A 314 -14.86 -10.18 5.84
CA SER A 314 -15.66 -9.54 4.79
C SER A 314 -14.89 -9.25 3.50
N LEU A 315 -13.56 -9.30 3.52
CA LEU A 315 -12.70 -9.20 2.33
C LEU A 315 -12.51 -10.57 1.68
N GLU A 316 -12.38 -11.63 2.46
CA GLU A 316 -12.21 -13.01 1.99
C GLU A 316 -13.45 -13.51 1.25
N ASP A 317 -14.64 -13.19 1.74
CA ASP A 317 -15.93 -13.53 1.12
C ASP A 317 -16.10 -12.88 -0.29
N LYS A 318 -15.30 -11.84 -0.59
CA LYS A 318 -15.27 -11.17 -1.91
C LYS A 318 -14.47 -11.93 -2.96
N THR A 319 -13.69 -12.95 -2.60
CA THR A 319 -12.87 -13.73 -3.55
C THR A 319 -13.69 -14.63 -4.49
N VAL A 320 -14.98 -14.82 -4.19
CA VAL A 320 -15.94 -15.55 -5.05
C VAL A 320 -16.70 -14.59 -6.00
N GLY A 321 -16.57 -13.27 -5.82
CA GLY A 321 -17.24 -12.26 -6.64
C GLY A 321 -16.33 -11.69 -7.73
N GLY A 322 -16.76 -11.80 -8.99
CA GLY A 322 -16.06 -11.27 -10.16
C GLY A 322 -15.75 -9.77 -10.07
N ALA A 323 -14.79 -9.35 -10.91
CA ALA A 323 -14.34 -7.97 -11.03
C ALA A 323 -15.51 -6.98 -11.11
N GLY A 324 -15.67 -6.17 -10.05
CA GLY A 324 -16.39 -4.89 -10.12
C GLY A 324 -17.69 -4.75 -9.33
N GLU A 325 -18.22 -5.78 -8.65
CA GLU A 325 -19.58 -5.66 -8.11
C GLU A 325 -19.75 -5.99 -6.61
N ARG A 326 -20.04 -4.91 -5.85
CA ARG A 326 -20.96 -4.79 -4.69
C ARG A 326 -20.43 -4.67 -3.27
N THR A 327 -19.16 -4.95 -2.98
CA THR A 327 -18.69 -4.91 -1.58
C THR A 327 -17.78 -3.73 -1.22
N GLU A 328 -17.33 -2.94 -2.20
CA GLU A 328 -16.71 -1.61 -2.00
C GLU A 328 -17.74 -0.49 -1.81
N GLY A 329 -19.03 -0.77 -2.07
CA GLY A 329 -20.09 0.23 -2.10
C GLY A 329 -20.47 0.85 -0.75
N LEU A 330 -20.10 0.21 0.37
CA LEU A 330 -20.53 0.52 1.75
C LEU A 330 -19.34 0.67 2.71
N TYR A 331 -18.21 1.23 2.27
CA TYR A 331 -17.02 1.37 3.11
C TYR A 331 -17.27 2.26 4.32
N PHE A 332 -17.73 3.50 4.13
CA PHE A 332 -18.05 4.41 5.23
C PHE A 332 -19.22 3.92 6.07
N SER A 333 -20.24 3.34 5.44
CA SER A 333 -21.39 2.76 6.16
C SER A 333 -21.00 1.60 7.08
N ARG A 334 -19.99 0.79 6.71
CA ARG A 334 -19.49 -0.27 7.58
C ARG A 334 -18.74 0.30 8.77
N LEU A 335 -17.88 1.30 8.54
CA LEU A 335 -17.16 1.99 9.62
C LEU A 335 -18.15 2.61 10.62
N ALA A 336 -19.22 3.22 10.13
CA ALA A 336 -20.29 3.81 10.94
C ALA A 336 -21.01 2.80 11.87
N ARG A 337 -21.07 1.52 11.50
CA ARG A 337 -21.77 0.46 12.25
C ARG A 337 -20.92 -0.18 13.36
N THR A 338 -19.66 0.22 13.49
CA THR A 338 -18.72 -0.40 14.43
C THR A 338 -19.07 -0.13 15.90
N GLY A 339 -19.79 0.96 16.18
CA GLY A 339 -20.21 1.37 17.53
C GLY A 339 -19.10 2.06 18.33
N GLN A 340 -19.37 2.31 19.61
CA GLN A 340 -18.48 3.08 20.51
C GLN A 340 -17.19 2.33 20.87
N GLY A 341 -16.14 3.09 21.25
CA GLY A 341 -14.87 2.55 21.76
C GLY A 341 -13.75 2.43 20.71
N LEU A 342 -14.03 2.80 19.45
CA LEU A 342 -13.03 2.98 18.40
C LEU A 342 -13.11 4.38 17.84
N ILE A 343 -11.97 4.89 17.36
CA ILE A 343 -11.88 6.06 16.48
C ILE A 343 -11.13 5.65 15.21
N PHE A 344 -11.33 6.41 14.14
CA PHE A 344 -10.66 6.18 12.86
C PHE A 344 -9.80 7.38 12.47
N HIS A 345 -8.58 7.08 12.04
CA HIS A 345 -7.68 8.04 11.41
C HIS A 345 -7.71 7.84 9.90
N PHE A 346 -8.19 8.85 9.19
CA PHE A 346 -8.31 8.83 7.75
C PHE A 346 -7.08 9.43 7.07
N VAL A 347 -6.56 8.74 6.07
CA VAL A 347 -5.50 9.25 5.18
C VAL A 347 -5.95 9.10 3.73
N PHE A 348 -6.10 10.22 3.05
CA PHE A 348 -6.41 10.29 1.63
C PHE A 348 -5.12 10.57 0.85
N TRP A 349 -4.71 9.65 0.00
CA TRP A 349 -3.43 9.73 -0.68
C TRP A 349 -3.48 9.15 -2.09
N GLU A 350 -2.53 9.57 -2.93
CA GLU A 350 -2.32 8.98 -4.25
C GLU A 350 -0.89 8.49 -4.41
N GLN A 351 -0.71 7.43 -5.19
CA GLN A 351 0.60 6.99 -5.63
C GLN A 351 0.94 7.63 -6.96
N ASN A 352 2.01 8.42 -7.00
CA ASN A 352 2.57 8.98 -8.23
C ASN A 352 4.00 8.45 -8.42
N ASN A 353 4.15 7.46 -9.30
CA ASN A 353 5.38 6.68 -9.45
C ASN A 353 5.85 6.06 -8.12
N ALA A 354 7.03 6.46 -7.64
CA ALA A 354 7.61 6.00 -6.38
C ALA A 354 7.22 6.89 -5.19
N GLN A 355 6.49 7.99 -5.40
CA GLN A 355 6.10 8.93 -4.35
C GLN A 355 4.67 8.70 -3.89
N GLU A 356 4.47 8.74 -2.58
CA GLU A 356 3.14 8.83 -1.96
C GLU A 356 2.83 10.31 -1.72
N ILE A 357 1.66 10.77 -2.16
CA ILE A 357 1.20 12.15 -1.95
C ILE A 357 -0.05 12.08 -1.09
N VAL A 358 0.07 12.52 0.17
CA VAL A 358 -1.08 12.71 1.06
C VAL A 358 -1.77 14.01 0.68
N HIS A 359 -3.06 13.93 0.40
CA HIS A 359 -3.91 15.09 0.09
C HIS A 359 -4.65 15.59 1.32
N LEU A 360 -5.06 14.68 2.20
CA LEU A 360 -5.80 14.99 3.42
C LEU A 360 -5.50 13.93 4.49
N MET A 361 -5.33 14.36 5.74
CA MET A 361 -5.28 13.50 6.90
C MET A 361 -6.24 14.06 7.95
N VAL A 362 -7.12 13.20 8.46
CA VAL A 362 -8.10 13.55 9.49
C VAL A 362 -7.96 12.53 10.62
N GLU A 363 -7.54 12.99 11.78
CA GLU A 363 -7.38 12.16 12.98
C GLU A 363 -8.66 12.15 13.83
N ASP A 364 -8.81 11.15 14.69
CA ASP A 364 -9.81 11.08 15.76
C ASP A 364 -11.29 11.14 15.31
N VAL A 365 -11.65 10.43 14.21
CA VAL A 365 -13.04 10.39 13.72
C VAL A 365 -13.82 9.25 14.38
N PRO A 366 -14.82 9.53 15.23
CA PRO A 366 -15.62 8.48 15.85
C PRO A 366 -16.64 7.87 14.87
N PRO A 367 -16.97 6.57 14.98
CA PRO A 367 -18.01 5.90 14.18
C PRO A 367 -19.36 6.62 14.20
N GLU A 368 -19.72 7.23 15.34
CA GLU A 368 -20.95 8.01 15.53
C GLU A 368 -21.00 9.21 14.60
N ARG A 369 -19.85 9.82 14.28
CA ARG A 369 -19.78 10.91 13.31
C ARG A 369 -20.16 10.41 11.92
N LEU A 370 -19.65 9.26 11.50
CA LEU A 370 -19.98 8.66 10.22
C LEU A 370 -21.47 8.27 10.15
N ALA A 371 -22.00 7.67 11.22
CA ALA A 371 -23.42 7.35 11.34
C ALA A 371 -24.30 8.60 11.26
N ARG A 372 -23.87 9.70 11.89
CA ARG A 372 -24.56 10.99 11.82
C ARG A 372 -24.58 11.53 10.39
N LEU A 373 -23.43 11.59 9.74
CA LEU A 373 -23.30 12.04 8.34
C LEU A 373 -24.25 11.25 7.42
N GLU A 374 -24.30 9.92 7.56
CA GLU A 374 -25.19 9.05 6.79
C GLU A 374 -26.68 9.34 7.07
N SER A 375 -27.06 9.46 8.34
CA SER A 375 -28.46 9.71 8.72
C SER A 375 -28.97 11.07 8.22
N VAL A 376 -28.14 12.12 8.28
CA VAL A 376 -28.49 13.45 7.77
C VAL A 376 -28.62 13.40 6.24
N TRP A 377 -27.74 12.64 5.57
CA TRP A 377 -27.78 12.48 4.10
C TRP A 377 -29.09 11.81 3.66
N GLN A 378 -29.44 10.69 4.30
CA GLN A 378 -30.68 9.96 4.03
C GLN A 378 -31.91 10.83 4.29
N ARG A 379 -31.91 11.58 5.40
CA ARG A 379 -32.98 12.51 5.75
C ARG A 379 -33.18 13.57 4.67
N VAL A 380 -32.12 14.26 4.26
CA VAL A 380 -32.20 15.31 3.22
C VAL A 380 -32.67 14.73 1.88
N CYS A 381 -32.13 13.59 1.46
CA CYS A 381 -32.56 12.92 0.22
C CYS A 381 -34.06 12.56 0.23
N LYS A 382 -34.59 12.14 1.38
CA LYS A 382 -35.99 11.78 1.54
C LYS A 382 -36.91 13.01 1.61
N GLU A 383 -36.57 13.97 2.48
CA GLU A 383 -37.41 15.13 2.77
C GLU A 383 -37.45 16.13 1.61
N GLN A 384 -36.30 16.41 0.99
CA GLN A 384 -36.18 17.47 -0.01
C GLN A 384 -36.29 16.95 -1.44
N PHE A 385 -35.95 15.68 -1.66
CA PHE A 385 -35.83 15.11 -3.02
C PHE A 385 -36.71 13.88 -3.25
N GLY A 386 -37.44 13.40 -2.24
CA GLY A 386 -38.42 12.32 -2.37
C GLY A 386 -37.82 10.96 -2.73
N TRP A 387 -36.53 10.74 -2.47
CA TRP A 387 -35.88 9.47 -2.78
C TRP A 387 -36.43 8.34 -1.90
N ARG A 388 -36.91 7.27 -2.55
CA ARG A 388 -37.52 6.12 -1.87
C ARG A 388 -36.52 5.05 -1.44
N LYS A 389 -35.32 5.06 -2.03
CA LYS A 389 -34.27 4.11 -1.72
C LYS A 389 -33.24 4.82 -0.84
N ASP A 390 -32.92 4.21 0.29
CA ASP A 390 -31.87 4.72 1.16
C ASP A 390 -30.53 4.68 0.41
N THR A 391 -29.83 5.81 0.46
CA THR A 391 -28.48 5.96 -0.06
C THR A 391 -27.49 6.06 1.09
N ASP A 392 -26.32 5.46 0.90
CA ASP A 392 -25.26 5.40 1.90
C ASP A 392 -24.33 6.63 1.86
N LEU A 393 -23.49 6.77 2.90
CA LEU A 393 -22.48 7.83 2.98
C LEU A 393 -21.43 7.70 1.86
N ASP A 394 -21.11 6.48 1.44
CA ASP A 394 -20.25 6.23 0.28
C ASP A 394 -20.80 6.84 -1.01
N PHE A 395 -22.11 6.73 -1.23
CA PHE A 395 -22.82 7.34 -2.35
C PHE A 395 -22.77 8.87 -2.25
N ALA A 396 -22.96 9.43 -1.05
CA ALA A 396 -22.77 10.85 -0.83
C ALA A 396 -21.35 11.26 -1.28
N VAL A 397 -20.30 10.65 -0.73
CA VAL A 397 -18.90 10.96 -1.06
C VAL A 397 -18.61 10.80 -2.57
N ARG A 398 -19.13 9.76 -3.22
CA ARG A 398 -19.03 9.59 -4.68
C ARG A 398 -19.75 10.72 -5.44
N SER A 399 -20.93 11.12 -4.97
CA SER A 399 -21.76 12.12 -5.64
C SER A 399 -21.17 13.52 -5.57
N ILE A 400 -20.55 13.94 -4.44
CA ILE A 400 -19.88 15.24 -4.35
C ILE A 400 -18.70 15.30 -5.32
N TYR A 401 -17.89 14.24 -5.35
CA TYR A 401 -16.77 14.14 -6.28
C TYR A 401 -17.24 14.21 -7.74
N ALA A 402 -18.24 13.40 -8.10
CA ALA A 402 -18.78 13.39 -9.46
C ALA A 402 -19.38 14.75 -9.86
N THR A 403 -20.08 15.40 -8.93
CA THR A 403 -20.66 16.74 -9.15
C THR A 403 -19.56 17.74 -9.43
N LEU A 404 -18.59 17.88 -8.53
CA LEU A 404 -17.48 18.83 -8.68
C LEU A 404 -16.59 18.52 -9.90
N ALA A 405 -16.37 17.24 -10.23
CA ALA A 405 -15.64 16.84 -11.44
C ALA A 405 -16.37 17.26 -12.73
N ASN A 406 -17.69 17.18 -12.78
CA ASN A 406 -18.47 17.62 -13.93
C ASN A 406 -18.42 19.15 -14.10
N TYR A 407 -18.46 19.91 -13.00
CA TYR A 407 -18.30 21.36 -13.04
C TYR A 407 -16.88 21.82 -13.41
N ALA A 408 -15.85 21.03 -13.08
CA ALA A 408 -14.48 21.31 -13.50
C ALA A 408 -14.28 21.18 -15.02
N GLY A 409 -15.12 20.39 -15.70
CA GLY A 409 -15.06 20.05 -17.13
C GLY A 409 -13.70 19.49 -17.58
N LYS A 410 -13.18 19.91 -18.75
CA LYS A 410 -12.04 19.22 -19.39
C LYS A 410 -10.63 19.67 -18.96
N SER A 411 -10.48 20.85 -18.34
CA SER A 411 -9.17 21.39 -17.96
C SER A 411 -8.51 20.58 -16.83
N LYS A 412 -7.24 20.19 -17.01
CA LYS A 412 -6.48 19.47 -15.96
C LYS A 412 -6.29 20.33 -14.70
N GLY A 413 -6.09 21.63 -14.86
CA GLY A 413 -5.94 22.57 -13.74
C GLY A 413 -7.22 22.69 -12.93
N ASP A 414 -8.36 22.88 -13.59
CA ASP A 414 -9.66 22.95 -12.93
C ASP A 414 -9.97 21.64 -12.20
N LYS A 415 -9.73 20.49 -12.83
CA LYS A 415 -9.95 19.18 -12.19
C LYS A 415 -9.18 19.04 -10.88
N LYS A 416 -7.94 19.52 -10.82
CA LYS A 416 -7.14 19.50 -9.59
C LYS A 416 -7.76 20.39 -8.52
N VAL A 417 -8.09 21.64 -8.85
CA VAL A 417 -8.70 22.59 -7.91
C VAL A 417 -10.02 22.07 -7.34
N PHE A 418 -10.88 21.49 -8.18
CA PHE A 418 -12.16 20.92 -7.74
C PHE A 418 -11.98 19.64 -6.92
N ARG A 419 -10.97 18.81 -7.25
CA ARG A 419 -10.63 17.64 -6.44
C ARG A 419 -10.16 18.06 -5.05
N ASP A 420 -9.24 19.02 -4.98
CA ASP A 420 -8.68 19.50 -3.72
C ASP A 420 -9.79 20.13 -2.85
N PHE A 421 -10.71 20.88 -3.46
CA PHE A 421 -11.92 21.39 -2.78
C PHE A 421 -12.92 20.30 -2.36
N THR A 422 -13.06 19.23 -3.15
CA THR A 422 -13.87 18.06 -2.74
C THR A 422 -13.30 17.43 -1.46
N LEU A 423 -11.98 17.29 -1.40
CA LEU A 423 -11.30 16.74 -0.22
C LEU A 423 -11.43 17.68 0.98
N GLU A 424 -11.38 19.00 0.78
CA GLU A 424 -11.66 19.98 1.85
C GLU A 424 -13.05 19.79 2.46
N ILE A 425 -14.10 19.64 1.62
CA ILE A 425 -15.46 19.36 2.10
C ILE A 425 -15.52 18.04 2.87
N ILE A 426 -14.90 16.98 2.36
CA ILE A 426 -14.86 15.67 3.03
C ILE A 426 -14.11 15.77 4.37
N GLY A 427 -13.00 16.51 4.43
CA GLY A 427 -12.24 16.76 5.65
C GLY A 427 -13.09 17.44 6.72
N ALA A 428 -13.72 18.56 6.37
CA ALA A 428 -14.60 19.28 7.27
C ALA A 428 -15.81 18.41 7.71
N MET A 429 -16.37 17.59 6.80
CA MET A 429 -17.41 16.61 7.13
C MET A 429 -16.94 15.63 8.19
N LEU A 430 -15.75 15.04 8.03
CA LEU A 430 -15.21 14.06 8.97
C LEU A 430 -14.83 14.69 10.31
N GLN A 431 -14.30 15.92 10.31
CA GLN A 431 -13.86 16.64 11.51
C GLN A 431 -14.99 17.22 12.35
N GLY A 432 -16.19 17.39 11.78
CA GLY A 432 -17.26 18.10 12.49
C GLY A 432 -17.25 19.61 12.29
N GLU A 433 -16.49 20.11 11.32
CA GLU A 433 -16.36 21.53 11.04
C GLU A 433 -17.52 22.06 10.19
N ALA A 434 -17.69 23.39 10.21
CA ALA A 434 -18.66 24.06 9.36
C ALA A 434 -18.26 23.94 7.88
N LEU A 435 -19.17 23.42 7.07
CA LEU A 435 -18.96 23.17 5.65
C LEU A 435 -19.05 24.48 4.83
N PRO A 436 -18.19 24.67 3.82
CA PRO A 436 -18.06 25.94 3.11
C PRO A 436 -19.13 26.15 2.03
N VAL A 437 -20.40 26.30 2.43
CA VAL A 437 -21.55 26.44 1.52
C VAL A 437 -21.40 27.60 0.53
N ASP A 438 -20.93 28.75 0.99
CA ASP A 438 -20.77 29.93 0.13
C ASP A 438 -19.66 29.74 -0.90
N MET A 439 -18.56 29.08 -0.50
CA MET A 439 -17.49 28.74 -1.44
C MET A 439 -17.99 27.72 -2.47
N PHE A 440 -18.74 26.71 -2.04
CA PHE A 440 -19.34 25.72 -2.94
C PHE A 440 -20.21 26.38 -4.02
N LYS A 441 -21.08 27.33 -3.62
CA LYS A 441 -21.88 28.13 -4.56
C LYS A 441 -21.01 28.95 -5.52
N ARG A 442 -19.94 29.58 -5.03
CA ARG A 442 -19.00 30.36 -5.86
C ARG A 442 -18.25 29.50 -6.88
N PHE A 443 -18.01 28.22 -6.60
CA PHE A 443 -17.39 27.30 -7.56
C PHE A 443 -18.35 26.88 -8.67
N ILE A 444 -19.62 26.68 -8.33
CA ILE A 444 -20.65 26.09 -9.19
C ILE A 444 -21.36 27.12 -10.06
N VAL A 445 -21.89 28.19 -9.47
CA VAL A 445 -22.77 29.15 -10.16
C VAL A 445 -22.12 29.75 -11.42
N PRO A 446 -20.85 30.22 -11.39
CA PRO A 446 -20.20 30.78 -12.57
C PRO A 446 -19.98 29.77 -13.70
N ARG A 447 -19.99 28.46 -13.41
CA ARG A 447 -19.72 27.38 -14.36
C ARG A 447 -20.97 26.70 -14.89
N LEU A 448 -22.17 27.13 -14.49
CA LEU A 448 -23.44 26.56 -14.96
C LEU A 448 -23.59 26.66 -16.48
N ALA A 449 -23.33 27.83 -17.06
CA ALA A 449 -23.42 28.03 -18.52
C ALA A 449 -22.50 27.07 -19.28
N ARG A 450 -21.28 26.88 -18.76
CA ARG A 450 -20.29 25.95 -19.31
C ARG A 450 -20.74 24.49 -19.18
N LEU A 451 -21.29 24.10 -18.02
CA LEU A 451 -21.80 22.75 -17.80
C LEU A 451 -22.89 22.39 -18.83
N VAL A 452 -23.82 23.31 -19.08
CA VAL A 452 -24.91 23.15 -20.07
C VAL A 452 -24.36 23.04 -21.49
N TYR A 453 -23.33 23.82 -21.83
CA TYR A 453 -22.72 23.80 -23.16
C TYR A 453 -21.90 22.53 -23.43
N GLU A 454 -21.16 22.03 -22.43
CA GLU A 454 -20.23 20.91 -22.61
C GLU A 454 -20.87 19.52 -22.50
N ASN A 455 -22.05 19.40 -21.91
CA ASN A 455 -22.67 18.11 -21.56
C ASN A 455 -24.05 17.91 -22.16
N ARG A 456 -24.52 16.66 -22.19
CA ARG A 456 -25.87 16.32 -22.66
C ARG A 456 -26.94 16.79 -21.66
N PRO A 457 -28.19 17.05 -22.12
CA PRO A 457 -29.33 17.42 -21.28
C PRO A 457 -29.48 16.63 -19.98
N ASP A 458 -29.39 15.31 -20.07
CA ASP A 458 -29.59 14.45 -18.89
C ASP A 458 -28.44 14.53 -17.90
N ASP A 459 -27.21 14.74 -18.38
CA ASP A 459 -26.00 14.78 -17.55
C ASP A 459 -25.91 16.09 -16.76
N TYR A 460 -26.12 17.24 -17.42
CA TYR A 460 -26.04 18.52 -16.70
C TYR A 460 -27.22 18.73 -15.74
N ARG A 461 -28.44 18.27 -16.10
CA ARG A 461 -29.61 18.35 -15.20
C ARG A 461 -29.36 17.56 -13.92
N ARG A 462 -28.80 16.36 -14.07
CA ARG A 462 -28.40 15.51 -12.95
C ARG A 462 -27.36 16.23 -12.08
N SER A 463 -26.30 16.79 -12.67
CA SER A 463 -25.27 17.52 -11.91
C SER A 463 -25.80 18.75 -11.18
N MET A 464 -26.71 19.51 -11.79
CA MET A 464 -27.36 20.65 -11.13
C MET A 464 -28.21 20.19 -9.94
N HIS A 465 -28.96 19.11 -10.10
CA HIS A 465 -29.77 18.54 -9.02
C HIS A 465 -28.92 18.05 -7.85
N TYR A 466 -27.79 17.38 -8.13
CA TYR A 466 -26.86 17.01 -7.07
C TYR A 466 -26.21 18.22 -6.40
N ALA A 467 -25.90 19.29 -7.13
CA ALA A 467 -25.37 20.51 -6.53
C ALA A 467 -26.37 21.13 -5.54
N GLU A 468 -27.65 21.18 -5.87
CA GLU A 468 -28.71 21.64 -4.97
C GLU A 468 -28.82 20.74 -3.73
N LEU A 469 -28.85 19.43 -3.91
CA LEU A 469 -28.84 18.44 -2.83
C LEU A 469 -27.65 18.64 -1.88
N TRP A 470 -26.46 18.91 -2.43
CA TRP A 470 -25.26 19.16 -1.64
C TRP A 470 -25.35 20.48 -0.86
N VAL A 471 -25.94 21.53 -1.41
CA VAL A 471 -26.18 22.77 -0.65
C VAL A 471 -27.08 22.49 0.56
N GLU A 472 -28.20 21.80 0.36
CA GLU A 472 -29.14 21.48 1.44
C GLU A 472 -28.51 20.57 2.49
N TYR A 473 -27.74 19.56 2.05
CA TYR A 473 -27.03 18.67 2.96
C TYR A 473 -25.96 19.41 3.78
N MET A 474 -25.15 20.26 3.15
CA MET A 474 -24.15 21.06 3.86
C MET A 474 -24.79 22.02 4.85
N GLN A 475 -25.91 22.66 4.48
CA GLN A 475 -26.66 23.53 5.39
C GLN A 475 -27.27 22.76 6.56
N ALA A 476 -27.81 21.56 6.32
CA ALA A 476 -28.36 20.71 7.36
C ALA A 476 -27.28 20.33 8.40
N LEU A 477 -26.08 19.97 7.94
CA LEU A 477 -24.95 19.70 8.82
C LEU A 477 -24.49 20.95 9.59
N ASN A 478 -24.40 22.11 8.92
CA ASN A 478 -23.93 23.34 9.57
C ASN A 478 -24.86 23.85 10.67
N ARG A 479 -26.17 23.59 10.58
CA ARG A 479 -27.13 23.93 11.65
C ARG A 479 -26.83 23.19 12.97
N GLU A 480 -26.08 22.10 12.90
CA GLU A 480 -25.74 21.25 14.05
C GLU A 480 -24.35 21.56 14.64
N VAL A 481 -23.56 22.42 13.99
CA VAL A 481 -22.21 22.82 14.42
C VAL A 481 -22.25 24.06 15.34
N ILE A 482 -23.44 24.64 15.57
CA ILE A 482 -23.67 25.86 16.38
C ILE A 482 -23.80 25.52 17.87
#